data_AF-A0A9R0YFU4-F1
#
_entry.id   AF-A0A9R0YFU4-F1
#
_cell.length_a   1.000
_cell.length_b   1.000
_cell.length_c   1.000
_cell.angle_alpha   90.00
_cell.angle_beta   90.00
_cell.angle_gamma   90.00
#
_symmetry.space_group_name_H-M   'P 1'
#
loop_
_entity.id
_entity.type
_entity.pdbx_description
1 polymer ?
#
loop_
_entity_poly.entity_id
_entity_poly.type
_entity_poly.pdbx_seq_one_letter_code
_entity_poly.pdbx_strand_id
1 'polypeptide(L)'
;MFVCGVNEKEYKSDIDIVFNASCTTNCLAPLAKVISDRFGIVEGLMTTIHAMTATQKTVECPSSKDWRGVRASSFNIIPSSTGAAKEL
;
A
#
# COMPACT_ATOMS: atom_id res chain seq x y z
N MET A 1 11.84 6.50 -0.61
CA MET A 1 10.45 6.88 -0.26
C MET A 1 10.45 7.33 1.19
N PHE A 2 9.50 8.16 1.58
CA PHE A 2 9.42 8.65 2.95
C PHE A 2 8.05 8.38 3.54
N VAL A 3 8.03 7.95 4.79
CA VAL A 3 6.83 7.80 5.62
C VAL A 3 7.06 8.59 6.90
N CYS A 4 6.17 9.54 7.15
CA CYS A 4 6.23 10.38 8.34
C CYS A 4 6.06 9.55 9.62
N GLY A 5 6.95 9.76 10.60
CA GLY A 5 7.04 9.00 11.84
C GLY A 5 7.88 7.72 11.73
N VAL A 6 8.45 7.42 10.56
CA VAL A 6 9.25 6.22 10.31
C VAL A 6 10.67 6.59 9.88
N ASN A 7 10.81 7.32 8.76
CA ASN A 7 12.12 7.62 8.17
C ASN A 7 12.22 9.04 7.55
N GLU A 8 11.28 9.94 7.85
CA GLU A 8 11.28 11.32 7.33
C GLU A 8 12.56 12.10 7.69
N LYS A 9 13.22 11.73 8.79
CA LYS A 9 14.47 12.35 9.26
C LYS A 9 15.69 11.96 8.42
N GLU A 10 15.56 10.94 7.57
CA GLU A 10 16.61 10.52 6.63
C GLU A 10 16.61 11.36 5.35
N TYR A 11 15.61 12.23 5.18
CA TYR A 11 15.56 13.18 4.08
C TYR A 11 16.78 14.12 4.10
N LYS A 12 17.34 14.35 2.91
CA LYS A 12 18.45 15.27 2.68
C LYS A 12 18.04 16.28 1.61
N SER A 13 18.54 17.51 1.75
CA SER A 13 18.15 18.65 0.90
C SER A 13 18.59 18.55 -0.56
N ASP A 14 19.45 17.58 -0.89
CA ASP A 14 19.91 17.25 -2.24
C ASP A 14 18.96 16.27 -2.97
N ILE A 15 17.89 15.81 -2.32
CA ILE A 15 16.88 14.94 -2.93
C ILE A 15 15.77 15.80 -3.55
N ASP A 16 15.86 16.03 -4.85
CA ASP A 16 14.89 16.88 -5.58
C ASP A 16 13.52 16.23 -5.81
N ILE A 17 13.46 14.89 -5.84
CA ILE A 17 12.25 14.13 -6.14
C ILE A 17 11.99 13.11 -5.04
N VAL A 18 10.83 13.24 -4.40
CA VAL A 18 10.40 12.35 -3.30
C VAL A 18 9.12 11.62 -3.64
N PHE A 19 8.98 10.42 -3.06
CA PHE A 19 7.77 9.59 -3.13
C PHE A 19 7.26 9.35 -1.71
N ASN A 20 6.00 9.71 -1.44
CA ASN A 20 5.35 9.64 -0.12
C ASN A 20 4.75 8.27 0.21
N ALA A 21 5.24 7.22 -0.46
CA ALA A 21 4.69 5.87 -0.39
C ALA A 21 3.18 5.80 -0.76
N SER A 22 2.57 4.63 -0.56
CA SER A 22 1.13 4.44 -0.72
C SER A 22 0.37 4.70 0.60
N CYS A 23 -0.96 4.86 0.53
CA CYS A 23 -1.81 4.95 1.73
C CYS A 23 -1.68 3.71 2.63
N THR A 24 -1.55 2.52 2.03
CA THR A 24 -1.43 1.25 2.78
C THR A 24 -0.05 1.14 3.44
N THR A 25 1.02 1.58 2.76
CA THR A 25 2.37 1.63 3.35
C THR A 25 2.42 2.59 4.54
N ASN A 26 1.80 3.77 4.41
CA ASN A 26 1.71 4.74 5.51
C ASN A 26 0.90 4.21 6.71
N CYS A 27 -0.09 3.34 6.48
CA CYS A 27 -0.82 2.68 7.55
C CYS A 27 0.04 1.61 8.26
N LEU A 28 0.79 0.82 7.48
CA LEU A 28 1.49 -0.35 8.00
C LEU A 28 2.85 -0.03 8.62
N ALA A 29 3.62 0.89 8.03
CA ALA A 29 5.00 1.15 8.43
C ALA A 29 5.18 1.66 9.88
N PRO A 30 4.35 2.58 10.40
CA PRO A 30 4.47 3.02 11.78
C PRO A 30 4.24 1.87 12.78
N LEU A 31 3.26 1.01 12.50
CA LEU A 31 2.97 -0.16 13.34
C LEU A 31 4.13 -1.17 13.26
N ALA A 32 4.57 -1.50 12.04
CA ALA A 32 5.67 -2.44 11.83
C ALA A 32 6.95 -1.98 12.53
N LYS A 33 7.27 -0.67 12.47
CA LYS A 33 8.40 -0.08 13.19
C LYS A 33 8.31 -0.30 14.69
N VAL A 34 7.18 0.05 15.32
CA VAL A 34 7.02 -0.09 16.78
C VAL A 34 7.15 -1.55 17.21
N ILE A 35 6.53 -2.47 16.48
CA ILE A 35 6.60 -3.90 16.79
C ILE A 35 8.01 -4.44 16.59
N SER A 36 8.67 -4.10 15.48
CA SER A 36 10.05 -4.53 15.20
C SER A 36 11.04 -4.01 16.23
N ASP A 37 10.96 -2.72 16.58
CA ASP A 37 11.87 -2.09 17.55
C ASP A 37 11.71 -2.65 18.98
N ARG A 38 10.56 -3.23 19.32
CA ARG A 38 10.25 -3.74 20.68
C ARG A 38 10.34 -5.26 20.81
N PHE A 39 9.94 -5.99 19.77
CA PHE A 39 9.75 -7.43 19.83
C PHE A 39 10.51 -8.18 18.73
N GLY A 40 10.95 -7.47 17.69
CA GLY A 40 11.47 -8.06 16.47
C GLY A 40 10.37 -8.68 15.61
N ILE A 41 10.43 -8.47 14.30
CA ILE A 41 9.58 -9.17 13.33
C ILE A 41 10.48 -10.14 12.55
N VAL A 42 10.22 -11.44 12.67
CA VAL A 42 10.96 -12.48 11.91
C VAL A 42 10.39 -12.57 10.49
N GLU A 43 9.06 -12.63 10.39
CA GLU A 43 8.31 -12.64 9.13
C GLU A 43 6.89 -12.11 9.36
N GLY A 44 6.21 -11.67 8.29
CA GLY A 44 4.87 -11.12 8.38
C GLY A 44 4.11 -11.21 7.07
N LEU A 45 2.82 -11.55 7.17
CA LEU A 45 1.86 -11.50 6.06
C LEU A 45 0.79 -10.48 6.39
N MET A 46 0.43 -9.65 5.41
CA MET A 46 -0.57 -8.60 5.56
C MET A 46 -1.67 -8.75 4.50
N THR A 47 -2.91 -8.50 4.91
CA THR A 47 -4.04 -8.30 4.01
C THR A 47 -4.71 -6.98 4.37
N THR A 48 -4.96 -6.14 3.37
CA THR A 48 -5.72 -4.90 3.52
C THR A 48 -7.11 -5.08 2.93
N ILE A 49 -8.14 -4.71 3.70
CA ILE A 49 -9.50 -4.58 3.18
C ILE A 49 -9.65 -3.13 2.74
N HIS A 50 -9.50 -2.92 1.44
CA HIS A 50 -9.42 -1.58 0.86
C HIS A 50 -10.77 -1.14 0.30
N ALA A 51 -11.13 0.13 0.53
CA ALA A 51 -12.30 0.73 -0.10
C ALA A 51 -12.13 0.83 -1.63
N MET A 52 -13.24 0.93 -2.37
CA MET A 52 -13.16 1.10 -3.82
C MET A 52 -12.39 2.37 -4.19
N THR A 53 -11.62 2.31 -5.28
CA THR A 53 -10.86 3.45 -5.80
C THR A 53 -11.25 3.80 -7.24
N ALA A 54 -10.80 4.96 -7.72
CA ALA A 54 -11.16 5.50 -9.04
C ALA A 54 -10.69 4.65 -10.24
N THR A 55 -9.73 3.74 -10.05
CA THR A 55 -9.26 2.86 -11.13
C THR A 55 -10.21 1.69 -11.40
N GLN A 56 -11.05 1.34 -10.41
CA GLN A 56 -12.05 0.28 -10.53
C GLN A 56 -13.27 0.75 -11.33
N LYS A 57 -14.06 -0.21 -11.81
CA LYS A 57 -15.14 0.04 -12.77
C LYS A 57 -16.52 -0.16 -12.13
N THR A 58 -17.44 0.74 -12.44
CA THR A 58 -18.84 0.67 -11.97
C THR A 58 -19.57 -0.55 -12.51
N VAL A 59 -19.30 -0.92 -13.75
CA VAL A 59 -19.77 -2.13 -14.44
C VAL A 59 -18.60 -2.85 -15.08
N GLU A 60 -18.82 -4.10 -15.51
CA GLU A 60 -17.77 -4.89 -16.15
C GLU A 60 -17.22 -4.23 -17.41
N CYS A 61 -15.89 -4.18 -17.52
CA CYS A 61 -15.19 -3.49 -18.61
C CYS A 61 -13.93 -4.28 -19.01
N PRO A 62 -13.42 -4.18 -20.25
CA PRO A 62 -12.12 -4.74 -20.58
C PRO A 62 -10.97 -4.02 -19.84
N SER A 63 -9.97 -4.80 -19.39
CA SER A 63 -8.65 -4.31 -18.98
C SER A 63 -7.58 -5.28 -19.42
N SER A 64 -6.54 -4.74 -20.05
CA SER A 64 -5.37 -5.51 -20.48
C SER A 64 -4.38 -5.77 -19.35
N LYS A 65 -4.52 -5.11 -18.20
CA LYS A 65 -3.51 -5.11 -17.12
C LYS A 65 -3.99 -5.76 -15.81
N ASP A 66 -5.29 -5.72 -15.55
CA ASP A 66 -5.90 -6.27 -14.35
C ASP A 66 -7.32 -6.76 -14.68
N TRP A 67 -7.46 -8.08 -14.81
CA TRP A 67 -8.73 -8.72 -15.15
C TRP A 67 -9.72 -8.75 -13.99
N ARG A 68 -9.23 -8.69 -12.74
CA ARG A 68 -10.09 -8.75 -11.56
C ARG A 68 -10.63 -7.37 -11.21
N GLY A 69 -9.80 -6.33 -11.31
CA GLY A 69 -10.15 -4.94 -10.99
C GLY A 69 -11.21 -4.30 -11.90
N VAL A 70 -11.51 -4.92 -13.04
CA VAL A 70 -12.55 -4.44 -13.97
C VAL A 70 -13.90 -5.12 -13.83
N ARG A 71 -14.07 -6.01 -12.87
CA ARG A 71 -15.40 -6.47 -12.47
C ARG A 71 -16.13 -5.34 -11.75
N ALA A 72 -17.46 -5.39 -11.77
CA ALA A 72 -18.29 -4.34 -11.18
C ALA A 72 -17.99 -4.16 -9.68
N SER A 73 -17.36 -3.03 -9.32
CA SER A 73 -16.68 -2.85 -8.04
C SER A 73 -17.62 -2.87 -6.85
N SER A 74 -18.84 -2.34 -7.00
CA SER A 74 -19.82 -2.23 -5.92
C SER A 74 -20.54 -3.54 -5.59
N PHE A 75 -20.31 -4.61 -6.37
CA PHE A 75 -21.01 -5.88 -6.24
C PHE A 75 -20.07 -7.08 -5.99
N ASN A 76 -18.77 -6.84 -5.82
CA ASN A 76 -17.77 -7.90 -5.73
C ASN A 76 -16.76 -7.65 -4.63
N ILE A 77 -16.29 -8.74 -4.00
CA ILE A 77 -15.00 -8.76 -3.32
C ILE A 77 -13.95 -9.03 -4.39
N ILE A 78 -13.00 -8.12 -4.57
CA ILE A 78 -12.02 -8.18 -5.65
C ILE A 78 -10.62 -8.39 -5.06
N PRO A 79 -10.04 -9.60 -5.19
CA PRO A 79 -8.66 -9.82 -4.78
C PRO A 79 -7.69 -9.06 -5.69
N SER A 80 -6.77 -8.32 -5.09
CA SER A 80 -5.74 -7.55 -5.79
C SER A 80 -4.36 -7.77 -5.17
N SER A 81 -3.32 -7.60 -5.98
CA SER A 81 -1.94 -7.57 -5.49
C SER A 81 -1.60 -6.18 -4.94
N THR A 82 -0.68 -6.12 -3.98
CA THR A 82 -0.16 -4.86 -3.43
C THR A 82 1.30 -5.00 -3.06
N GLY A 83 2.09 -3.95 -3.33
CA GLY A 83 3.50 -3.87 -2.95
C GLY A 83 3.72 -3.36 -1.53
N ALA A 84 2.66 -2.89 -0.85
CA ALA A 84 2.79 -2.10 0.38
C ALA A 84 3.56 -2.78 1.52
N ALA A 85 3.45 -4.11 1.66
CA ALA A 85 4.21 -4.87 2.67
C ALA A 85 5.68 -5.11 2.28
N LYS A 86 5.97 -5.20 0.98
CA LYS A 86 7.33 -5.42 0.47
C LYS A 86 8.19 -4.15 0.53
N GLU A 87 7.53 -2.99 0.55
CA GLU A 87 8.17 -1.68 0.57
C GLU A 87 8.53 -1.16 1.98
N LEU A 88 8.23 -1.94 3.04
CA LEU A 88 8.56 -1.59 4.42
C LEU A 88 10.05 -1.73 4.76
#